data_AF-A0A5N8XZT4-F1
#
_entry.id   AF-A0A5N8XZT4-F1
#
_cell.length_a   1.000
_cell.length_b   1.000
_cell.length_c   1.000
_cell.angle_alpha   90.00
_cell.angle_beta   90.00
_cell.angle_gamma   90.00
#
_symmetry.space_group_name_H-M   'P 1'
#
loop_
_entity.id
_entity.type
_entity.pdbx_description
1 polymer ?
#
loop_
_entity_poly.entity_id
_entity_poly.type
_entity_poly.pdbx_seq_one_letter_code
_entity_poly.pdbx_strand_id
1 'polypeptide(L)'
;FGVGLSRNVIDAYRFLVHAYEPGDELYLFGFSRGAFTARSLAGLVRNSGILRREHSGRVKKAWALYRDRIETPSGAASTLFRRAFSYEPEIHFIGVWDTVGALGIPVPGPGWTKPVVDMVNRRWAFHDTELSSHVKGAFHALAIDEQRSAFRPTLWSRQPGTADDAQELRQVWFAGVHSDIGGGYPETSLSDIALLWMVHHARRYGLEFDTRALSPSGPREMSPGRSTEFRVRPLVMGELHDSRTGLYRVADPLHRPIGRAAKGSDGLDTGQYLAVPARERHDGDAAYRPPELEKYLADEANVRLEPVPMEARATDLPSTASVPPSPDGAGRATADGTERATRGATDQTS
;
A
#
# COMPACT_ATOMS: atom_id res chain seq x y z
N PHE A 1 22.32 7.02 -4.44
CA PHE A 1 20.97 7.23 -3.89
C PHE A 1 20.15 5.94 -3.71
N GLY A 2 20.20 4.95 -4.62
CA GLY A 2 19.46 3.67 -4.46
C GLY A 2 19.94 2.71 -3.36
N VAL A 3 21.21 2.79 -2.94
CA VAL A 3 21.81 1.90 -1.91
C VAL A 3 21.10 2.01 -0.56
N GLY A 4 20.66 3.20 -0.16
CA GLY A 4 19.94 3.40 1.11
C GLY A 4 18.56 2.74 1.11
N LEU A 5 17.90 2.70 -0.05
CA LEU A 5 16.56 2.13 -0.18
C LEU A 5 16.57 0.61 -0.06
N SER A 6 17.50 -0.06 -0.73
CA SER A 6 17.69 -1.51 -0.56
C SER A 6 18.10 -1.88 0.87
N ARG A 7 18.91 -1.03 1.51
CA ARG A 7 19.26 -1.24 2.92
C ARG A 7 18.03 -1.20 3.82
N ASN A 8 17.16 -0.20 3.66
CA ASN A 8 15.93 -0.10 4.43
C ASN A 8 15.02 -1.33 4.25
N VAL A 9 14.87 -1.83 3.02
CA VAL A 9 14.08 -3.05 2.75
C VAL A 9 14.68 -4.27 3.44
N ILE A 10 16.00 -4.46 3.34
CA ILE A 10 16.69 -5.59 3.99
C ILE A 10 16.60 -5.49 5.51
N ASP A 11 16.76 -4.29 6.07
CA ASP A 11 16.71 -4.08 7.52
C ASP A 11 15.30 -4.31 8.07
N ALA A 12 14.25 -3.86 7.37
CA ALA A 12 12.87 -4.20 7.70
C ALA A 12 12.57 -5.71 7.56
N TYR A 13 13.11 -6.36 6.54
CA TYR A 13 12.97 -7.82 6.38
C TYR A 13 13.68 -8.59 7.50
N ARG A 14 14.87 -8.15 7.92
CA ARG A 14 15.56 -8.72 9.10
C ARG A 14 14.73 -8.57 10.37
N PHE A 15 14.10 -7.40 10.57
CA PHE A 15 13.18 -7.21 11.68
C PHE A 15 12.06 -8.25 11.64
N LEU A 16 11.41 -8.47 10.49
CA LEU A 16 10.39 -9.50 10.36
C LEU A 16 10.92 -10.90 10.69
N VAL A 17 12.10 -11.29 10.18
CA VAL A 17 12.72 -12.59 10.47
C VAL A 17 12.97 -12.81 11.96
N HIS A 18 13.23 -11.74 12.71
CA HIS A 18 13.47 -11.83 14.15
C HIS A 18 12.20 -11.70 15.00
N ALA A 19 11.23 -10.89 14.56
CA ALA A 19 10.06 -10.54 15.36
C ALA A 19 8.84 -11.42 15.08
N TYR A 20 8.63 -11.83 13.82
CA TYR A 20 7.42 -12.53 13.39
C TYR A 20 7.25 -13.89 14.06
N GLU A 21 6.05 -14.14 14.54
CA GLU A 21 5.58 -15.44 15.02
C GLU A 21 4.36 -15.90 14.19
N PRO A 22 4.19 -17.22 13.95
CA PRO A 22 3.05 -17.72 13.19
C PRO A 22 1.71 -17.27 13.81
N GLY A 23 0.90 -16.58 13.01
CA GLY A 23 -0.37 -16.00 13.45
C GLY A 23 -0.35 -14.47 13.53
N ASP A 24 0.83 -13.85 13.51
CA ASP A 24 0.95 -12.39 13.45
C ASP A 24 0.39 -11.84 12.14
N GLU A 25 -0.27 -10.68 12.23
CA GLU A 25 -0.77 -9.95 11.08
C GLU A 25 0.22 -8.88 10.62
N LEU A 26 0.44 -8.82 9.30
CA LEU A 26 1.39 -7.86 8.72
C LEU A 26 0.68 -6.62 8.19
N TYR A 27 0.96 -5.48 8.81
CA TYR A 27 0.53 -4.15 8.36
C TYR A 27 1.75 -3.34 7.90
N LEU A 28 1.77 -2.93 6.63
CA LEU A 28 2.88 -2.19 6.04
C LEU A 28 2.44 -0.77 5.68
N PHE A 29 3.14 0.22 6.24
CA PHE A 29 2.86 1.63 5.96
C PHE A 29 4.08 2.33 5.36
N GLY A 30 3.84 3.30 4.48
CA GLY A 30 4.93 4.14 3.99
C GLY A 30 4.49 5.34 3.18
N PHE A 31 5.22 6.44 3.31
CA PHE A 31 5.06 7.65 2.49
C PHE A 31 6.25 7.82 1.55
N SER A 32 6.01 8.22 0.30
CA SER A 32 7.05 8.60 -0.66
C SER A 32 8.05 7.46 -0.93
N ARG A 33 9.34 7.64 -0.62
CA ARG A 33 10.35 6.57 -0.66
C ARG A 33 10.11 5.48 0.39
N GLY A 34 9.48 5.81 1.51
CA GLY A 34 9.03 4.83 2.50
C GLY A 34 7.92 3.93 1.94
N ALA A 35 7.02 4.48 1.11
CA ALA A 35 6.03 3.69 0.39
C ALA A 35 6.69 2.68 -0.56
N PHE A 36 7.75 3.10 -1.26
CA PHE A 36 8.56 2.18 -2.06
C PHE A 36 9.14 1.07 -1.17
N THR A 37 9.72 1.40 -0.01
CA THR A 37 10.25 0.39 0.92
C THR A 37 9.17 -0.59 1.37
N ALA A 38 7.98 -0.12 1.75
CA ALA A 38 6.86 -0.97 2.16
C ALA A 38 6.43 -1.92 1.04
N ARG A 39 6.27 -1.41 -0.18
CA ARG A 39 5.91 -2.21 -1.36
C ARG A 39 6.99 -3.22 -1.74
N SER A 40 8.26 -2.84 -1.68
CA SER A 40 9.37 -3.76 -1.92
C SER A 40 9.50 -4.83 -0.86
N LEU A 41 9.25 -4.50 0.41
CA LEU A 41 9.21 -5.47 1.49
C LEU A 41 8.08 -6.49 1.26
N ALA A 42 6.90 -6.03 0.86
CA ALA A 42 5.80 -6.92 0.48
C ALA A 42 6.19 -7.89 -0.65
N GLY A 43 6.82 -7.39 -1.71
CA GLY A 43 7.31 -8.21 -2.81
C GLY A 43 8.41 -9.20 -2.40
N LEU A 44 9.28 -8.83 -1.46
CA LEU A 44 10.30 -9.72 -0.89
C LEU A 44 9.67 -10.83 -0.05
N VAL A 45 8.70 -10.51 0.82
CA VAL A 45 7.95 -11.50 1.60
C VAL A 45 7.19 -12.44 0.67
N ARG A 46 6.56 -11.94 -0.39
CA ARG A 46 5.90 -12.77 -1.41
C ARG A 46 6.87 -13.76 -2.08
N ASN A 47 8.05 -13.30 -2.47
CA ASN A 47 9.02 -14.16 -3.14
C ASN A 47 9.63 -15.20 -2.21
N SER A 48 10.04 -14.78 -1.03
CA SER A 48 10.93 -15.55 -0.16
C SER A 48 10.32 -16.00 1.15
N GLY A 49 9.06 -15.63 1.44
CA GLY A 49 8.42 -15.81 2.73
C GLY A 49 9.13 -14.98 3.81
N ILE A 50 8.78 -15.18 5.07
CA ILE A 50 9.57 -14.70 6.21
C ILE A 50 10.47 -15.86 6.66
N LEU A 51 11.79 -15.72 6.52
CA LEU A 51 12.72 -16.77 6.97
C LEU A 51 12.47 -17.09 8.45
N ARG A 52 12.45 -18.39 8.77
CA ARG A 52 12.46 -18.82 10.17
C ARG A 52 13.77 -18.40 10.83
N ARG A 53 13.75 -18.13 12.15
CA ARG A 53 14.88 -17.53 12.88
C ARG A 53 16.18 -18.32 12.68
N GLU A 54 16.11 -19.65 12.65
CA GLU A 54 17.24 -20.57 12.41
C GLU A 54 17.85 -20.46 10.99
N HIS A 55 17.14 -19.83 10.07
CA HIS A 55 17.57 -19.61 8.68
C HIS A 55 17.89 -18.14 8.36
N SER A 56 17.97 -17.28 9.38
CA SER A 56 18.31 -15.84 9.25
C SER A 56 19.60 -15.55 8.44
N GLY A 57 20.57 -16.47 8.44
CA GLY A 57 21.77 -16.38 7.60
C GLY A 57 21.49 -16.36 6.08
N ARG A 58 20.26 -16.67 5.65
CA ARG A 58 19.85 -16.74 4.23
C ARG A 58 19.23 -15.44 3.70
N VAL A 59 19.17 -14.36 4.47
CA VAL A 59 18.62 -13.07 4.03
C VAL A 59 19.22 -12.58 2.69
N LYS A 60 20.53 -12.77 2.47
CA LYS A 60 21.17 -12.42 1.19
C LYS A 60 20.63 -13.22 0.01
N LYS A 61 20.28 -14.49 0.21
CA LYS A 61 19.69 -15.37 -0.82
C LYS A 61 18.23 -15.00 -1.08
N ALA A 62 17.45 -14.73 -0.03
CA ALA A 62 16.09 -14.22 -0.16
C ALA A 62 16.05 -12.92 -0.98
N TRP A 63 16.95 -11.98 -0.67
CA TRP A 63 17.10 -10.74 -1.42
C TRP A 63 17.53 -10.96 -2.87
N ALA A 64 18.44 -11.91 -3.14
CA ALA A 64 18.87 -12.23 -4.49
C ALA A 64 17.71 -12.80 -5.32
N LEU A 65 16.90 -13.70 -4.74
CA LEU A 65 15.70 -14.24 -5.39
C LEU A 65 14.71 -13.12 -5.75
N TYR A 66 14.42 -12.22 -4.82
CA TYR A 66 13.54 -11.07 -5.08
C TYR A 66 14.07 -10.13 -6.18
N ARG A 67 15.38 -9.98 -6.29
CA ARG A 67 15.98 -9.11 -7.31
C ARG A 67 16.14 -9.75 -8.67
N ASP A 68 16.08 -11.09 -8.74
CA ASP A 68 16.13 -11.80 -10.01
C ASP A 68 14.86 -11.49 -10.80
N ARG A 69 15.04 -11.10 -12.07
CA ARG A 69 13.93 -10.67 -12.94
C ARG A 69 13.30 -11.84 -13.69
N ILE A 70 13.89 -13.02 -13.62
CA ILE A 70 13.43 -14.23 -14.32
C ILE A 70 12.50 -15.03 -13.41
N GLU A 71 12.84 -15.13 -12.13
CA GLU A 71 12.07 -15.93 -11.18
C GLU A 71 10.87 -15.15 -10.66
N THR A 72 9.66 -15.64 -10.98
CA THR A 72 8.44 -15.08 -10.41
C THR A 72 8.22 -15.64 -9.00
N PRO A 73 7.37 -15.00 -8.18
CA PRO A 73 7.02 -15.53 -6.86
C PRO A 73 6.34 -16.90 -6.90
N SER A 74 5.69 -17.23 -8.02
CA SER A 74 5.11 -18.55 -8.31
C SER A 74 6.09 -19.51 -8.99
N GLY A 75 7.32 -19.09 -9.26
CA GLY A 75 8.38 -19.91 -9.83
C GLY A 75 8.83 -21.02 -8.88
N ALA A 76 9.48 -22.04 -9.45
CA ALA A 76 9.89 -23.23 -8.72
C ALA A 76 10.94 -22.93 -7.65
N ALA A 77 11.91 -22.05 -7.93
CA ALA A 77 12.96 -21.69 -6.98
C ALA A 77 12.39 -20.89 -5.80
N SER A 78 11.52 -19.91 -6.07
CA SER A 78 10.84 -19.14 -5.02
C SER A 78 9.96 -20.04 -4.14
N THR A 79 9.16 -20.92 -4.76
CA THR A 79 8.28 -21.85 -4.05
C THR A 79 9.06 -22.84 -3.18
N LEU A 80 10.12 -23.45 -3.71
CA LEU A 80 10.96 -24.37 -2.94
C LEU A 80 11.69 -23.66 -1.81
N PHE A 81 12.16 -22.43 -2.04
CA PHE A 81 12.84 -21.63 -1.02
C PHE A 81 11.91 -21.33 0.16
N ARG A 82 10.67 -20.91 -0.12
CA ARG A 82 9.68 -20.62 0.93
C ARG A 82 9.37 -21.85 1.77
N ARG A 83 8.99 -22.95 1.12
CA ARG A 83 8.69 -24.22 1.80
C ARG A 83 9.85 -24.71 2.65
N ALA A 84 11.08 -24.59 2.14
CA ALA A 84 12.26 -25.09 2.83
C ALA A 84 12.69 -24.22 4.02
N PHE A 85 12.54 -22.90 3.96
CA PHE A 85 13.23 -21.99 4.90
C PHE A 85 12.36 -20.94 5.61
N SER A 86 11.09 -20.79 5.22
CA SER A 86 10.29 -19.64 5.62
C SER A 86 8.91 -20.02 6.15
N TYR A 87 8.27 -19.07 6.82
CA TYR A 87 6.82 -18.98 6.93
C TYR A 87 6.27 -18.27 5.70
N GLU A 88 5.05 -18.61 5.29
CA GLU A 88 4.35 -18.00 4.13
C GLU A 88 3.11 -17.21 4.61
N PRO A 89 3.27 -16.12 5.39
CA PRO A 89 2.13 -15.32 5.81
C PRO A 89 1.53 -14.54 4.66
N GLU A 90 0.24 -14.25 4.80
CA GLU A 90 -0.43 -13.22 4.01
C GLU A 90 -0.05 -11.83 4.54
N ILE A 91 -0.06 -10.84 3.66
CA ILE A 91 0.07 -9.44 4.05
C ILE A 91 -1.33 -8.91 4.28
N HIS A 92 -1.64 -8.60 5.54
CA HIS A 92 -2.98 -8.22 5.95
C HIS A 92 -3.37 -6.86 5.36
N PHE A 93 -2.45 -5.89 5.38
CA PHE A 93 -2.74 -4.53 4.90
C PHE A 93 -1.47 -3.82 4.39
N ILE A 94 -1.59 -3.11 3.27
CA ILE A 94 -0.57 -2.15 2.80
C ILE A 94 -1.22 -0.78 2.60
N GLY A 95 -0.79 0.20 3.40
CA GLY A 95 -1.21 1.60 3.29
C GLY A 95 -0.07 2.49 2.88
N VAL A 96 -0.18 3.12 1.71
CA VAL A 96 0.87 4.00 1.20
C VAL A 96 0.38 5.37 0.79
N TRP A 97 1.22 6.38 1.03
CA TRP A 97 1.01 7.75 0.57
C TRP A 97 2.00 8.08 -0.53
N ASP A 98 1.46 8.52 -1.66
CA ASP A 98 2.11 9.08 -2.84
C ASP A 98 3.45 8.40 -3.20
N THR A 99 3.40 7.08 -3.46
CA THR A 99 4.58 6.32 -3.87
C THR A 99 5.23 6.96 -5.10
N VAL A 100 6.47 7.44 -4.93
CA VAL A 100 7.32 7.90 -6.04
C VAL A 100 8.40 6.86 -6.31
N GLY A 101 8.72 6.66 -7.59
CA GLY A 101 9.80 5.75 -7.96
C GLY A 101 11.12 6.20 -7.33
N ALA A 102 12.04 5.25 -7.07
CA ALA A 102 13.37 5.55 -6.54
C ALA A 102 14.28 6.39 -7.47
N LEU A 103 13.73 6.83 -8.61
CA LEU A 103 14.39 7.66 -9.60
C LEU A 103 14.65 9.03 -8.95
N GLY A 104 15.92 9.25 -8.64
CA GLY A 104 16.37 10.45 -7.96
C GLY A 104 16.01 11.73 -8.71
N ILE A 105 15.99 12.83 -7.95
CA ILE A 105 15.92 14.22 -8.42
C ILE A 105 16.72 14.36 -9.73
N PRO A 106 16.17 15.00 -10.78
CA PRO A 106 16.93 15.32 -11.98
C PRO A 106 18.18 16.11 -11.53
N VAL A 107 19.34 15.47 -11.65
CA VAL A 107 20.61 16.13 -11.36
C VAL A 107 20.83 17.12 -12.51
N PRO A 108 20.98 18.43 -12.24
CA PRO A 108 21.36 19.36 -13.28
C PRO A 108 22.72 18.90 -13.81
N GLY A 109 22.72 18.42 -15.05
CA GLY A 109 23.89 17.88 -15.72
C GLY A 109 23.73 18.08 -17.23
N PRO A 110 24.83 18.31 -17.95
CA PRO A 110 24.76 18.51 -19.40
C PRO A 110 24.12 17.28 -20.07
N GLY A 111 23.26 17.50 -21.07
CA GLY A 111 22.32 16.49 -21.59
C GLY A 111 22.94 15.15 -22.04
N TRP A 112 24.25 15.10 -22.27
CA TRP A 112 25.00 13.88 -22.57
C TRP A 112 25.18 12.92 -21.38
N THR A 113 25.01 13.37 -20.12
CA THR A 113 25.08 12.50 -18.93
C THR A 113 23.76 11.80 -18.61
N LYS A 114 22.65 12.24 -19.22
CA LYS A 114 21.30 11.67 -19.06
C LYS A 114 21.23 10.15 -19.34
N PRO A 115 21.78 9.59 -20.43
CA PRO A 115 21.73 8.15 -20.68
C PRO A 115 22.48 7.30 -19.63
N VAL A 116 23.58 7.80 -19.06
CA VAL A 116 24.33 7.10 -18.00
C VAL A 116 23.54 7.10 -16.70
N VAL A 117 22.94 8.25 -16.34
CA VAL A 117 22.07 8.38 -15.17
C VAL A 117 20.84 7.49 -15.31
N ASP A 118 20.17 7.50 -16.47
CA ASP A 118 19.00 6.68 -16.79
C ASP A 118 19.29 5.17 -16.76
N MET A 119 20.49 4.75 -17.19
CA MET A 119 20.93 3.36 -17.13
C MET A 119 21.13 2.87 -15.69
N VAL A 120 21.80 3.67 -14.85
CA VAL A 120 21.97 3.36 -13.42
C VAL A 120 20.59 3.31 -12.76
N ASN A 121 19.74 4.28 -13.07
CA ASN A 121 18.37 4.41 -12.60
C ASN A 121 17.45 3.23 -12.99
N ARG A 122 17.56 2.69 -14.22
CA ARG A 122 16.82 1.47 -14.67
C ARG A 122 17.14 0.22 -13.86
N ARG A 123 18.31 0.17 -13.22
CA ARG A 123 18.74 -0.92 -12.32
C ARG A 123 18.09 -0.82 -10.93
N TRP A 124 17.50 0.33 -10.61
CA TRP A 124 16.72 0.63 -9.40
C TRP A 124 15.23 0.88 -9.71
N ALA A 125 14.83 0.77 -10.98
CA ALA A 125 13.45 0.85 -11.40
C ALA A 125 12.65 -0.29 -10.76
N PHE A 126 11.41 0.03 -10.41
CA PHE A 126 10.49 -0.74 -9.58
C PHE A 126 10.55 -2.25 -9.86
N HIS A 127 10.68 -3.03 -8.78
CA HIS A 127 10.87 -4.48 -8.88
C HIS A 127 9.56 -5.27 -8.97
N ASP A 128 8.39 -4.68 -8.72
CA ASP A 128 7.09 -5.30 -8.99
C ASP A 128 5.96 -4.25 -8.89
N THR A 129 5.49 -3.66 -10.00
CA THR A 129 4.32 -2.74 -9.96
C THR A 129 3.01 -3.50 -9.84
N GLU A 130 3.05 -4.82 -9.97
CA GLU A 130 1.89 -5.67 -9.81
C GLU A 130 1.58 -5.86 -8.33
N LEU A 131 0.31 -5.74 -8.01
CA LEU A 131 -0.15 -6.07 -6.67
C LEU A 131 -0.12 -7.59 -6.50
N SER A 132 0.50 -8.05 -5.41
CA SER A 132 0.59 -9.47 -5.08
C SER A 132 -0.76 -10.02 -4.66
N SER A 133 -1.14 -11.21 -5.17
CA SER A 133 -2.31 -11.95 -4.69
C SER A 133 -2.30 -12.32 -3.19
N HIS A 134 -1.17 -12.18 -2.49
CA HIS A 134 -1.04 -12.46 -1.06
C HIS A 134 -1.32 -11.23 -0.17
N VAL A 135 -1.75 -10.12 -0.76
CA VAL A 135 -2.10 -8.89 -0.04
C VAL A 135 -3.62 -8.79 0.05
N LYS A 136 -4.20 -8.81 1.25
CA LYS A 136 -5.67 -8.72 1.41
C LYS A 136 -6.23 -7.33 1.06
N GLY A 137 -5.49 -6.28 1.44
CA GLY A 137 -5.89 -4.89 1.23
C GLY A 137 -4.72 -4.00 0.87
N ALA A 138 -4.86 -3.26 -0.23
CA ALA A 138 -3.86 -2.33 -0.74
C ALA A 138 -4.48 -0.95 -0.99
N PHE A 139 -4.00 0.05 -0.25
CA PHE A 139 -4.55 1.39 -0.21
C PHE A 139 -3.45 2.41 -0.52
N HIS A 140 -3.65 3.21 -1.56
CA HIS A 140 -2.68 4.20 -2.01
C HIS A 140 -3.35 5.57 -2.13
N ALA A 141 -2.98 6.51 -1.25
CA ALA A 141 -3.38 7.91 -1.37
C ALA A 141 -2.43 8.65 -2.34
N LEU A 142 -2.98 9.35 -3.33
CA LEU A 142 -2.24 9.99 -4.43
C LEU A 142 -2.49 11.50 -4.46
N ALA A 143 -1.43 12.26 -4.75
CA ALA A 143 -1.52 13.72 -4.88
C ALA A 143 -1.96 14.13 -6.30
N ILE A 144 -3.00 14.97 -6.40
CA ILE A 144 -3.46 15.55 -7.68
C ILE A 144 -2.52 16.66 -8.15
N ASP A 145 -2.10 17.54 -7.24
CA ASP A 145 -1.48 18.83 -7.60
C ASP A 145 0.05 18.79 -7.64
N GLU A 146 0.66 17.64 -7.40
CA GLU A 146 2.10 17.48 -7.46
C GLU A 146 2.61 17.49 -8.91
N GLN A 147 3.35 18.55 -9.25
CA GLN A 147 3.76 18.84 -10.62
C GLN A 147 5.24 18.57 -10.91
N ARG A 148 6.05 18.20 -9.91
CA ARG A 148 7.46 17.88 -10.13
C ARG A 148 7.57 16.55 -10.86
N SER A 149 8.19 16.56 -12.03
CA SER A 149 8.39 15.34 -12.84
C SER A 149 9.17 14.24 -12.12
N ALA A 150 10.06 14.62 -11.19
CA ALA A 150 10.79 13.69 -10.31
C ALA A 150 9.88 12.91 -9.36
N PHE A 151 8.67 13.41 -9.12
CA PHE A 151 7.67 12.84 -8.23
C PHE A 151 6.55 12.18 -9.03
N ARG A 152 6.83 11.59 -10.20
CA ARG A 152 5.82 10.81 -10.92
C ARG A 152 5.32 9.65 -10.02
N PRO A 153 4.00 9.51 -9.82
CA PRO A 153 3.47 8.46 -8.97
C PRO A 153 3.69 7.10 -9.62
N THR A 154 3.99 6.09 -8.81
CA THR A 154 4.05 4.69 -9.23
C THR A 154 2.74 4.02 -8.82
N LEU A 155 1.82 3.86 -9.75
CA LEU A 155 0.55 3.16 -9.51
C LEU A 155 0.77 1.65 -9.37
N TRP A 156 -0.17 0.97 -8.72
CA TRP A 156 -0.33 -0.47 -8.81
C TRP A 156 -1.10 -0.85 -10.07
N SER A 157 -0.78 -2.03 -10.60
CA SER A 157 -1.60 -2.76 -11.56
C SER A 157 -2.10 -4.06 -10.91
N ARG A 158 -3.37 -4.42 -11.14
CA ARG A 158 -3.87 -5.75 -10.78
C ARG A 158 -3.27 -6.80 -11.74
N GLN A 159 -3.03 -8.00 -11.24
CA GLN A 159 -2.65 -9.11 -12.11
C GLN A 159 -3.89 -9.55 -12.93
N PRO A 160 -3.76 -9.82 -14.24
CA PRO A 160 -4.86 -10.37 -15.03
C PRO A 160 -5.35 -11.70 -14.43
N GLY A 161 -6.65 -11.83 -14.18
CA GLY A 161 -7.27 -13.09 -13.73
C GLY A 161 -7.32 -13.31 -12.21
N THR A 162 -6.91 -12.35 -11.38
CA THR A 162 -7.27 -12.36 -9.94
C THR A 162 -8.73 -11.94 -9.79
N ALA A 163 -9.58 -12.80 -9.23
CA ALA A 163 -10.98 -12.48 -8.96
C ALA A 163 -11.10 -11.27 -8.03
N ASP A 164 -12.02 -10.34 -8.35
CA ASP A 164 -12.22 -9.08 -7.64
C ASP A 164 -12.59 -9.25 -6.14
N ASP A 165 -13.05 -10.45 -5.76
CA ASP A 165 -13.66 -10.70 -4.45
C ASP A 165 -12.67 -11.00 -3.31
N ALA A 166 -11.40 -11.28 -3.61
CA ALA A 166 -10.42 -11.68 -2.59
C ALA A 166 -9.43 -10.58 -2.18
N GLN A 167 -9.31 -9.51 -2.97
CA GLN A 167 -8.27 -8.50 -2.81
C GLN A 167 -8.80 -7.08 -3.07
N GLU A 168 -8.85 -6.25 -2.03
CA GLU A 168 -9.24 -4.84 -2.16
C GLU A 168 -8.02 -4.01 -2.60
N LEU A 169 -8.14 -3.32 -3.74
CA LEU A 169 -7.18 -2.32 -4.20
C LEU A 169 -7.90 -0.98 -4.39
N ARG A 170 -7.47 0.05 -3.66
CA ARG A 170 -7.92 1.44 -3.83
C ARG A 170 -6.74 2.38 -4.00
N GLN A 171 -6.70 3.06 -5.14
CA GLN A 171 -5.74 4.11 -5.47
C GLN A 171 -6.51 5.43 -5.58
N VAL A 172 -6.49 6.23 -4.52
CA VAL A 172 -7.42 7.35 -4.33
C VAL A 172 -6.70 8.67 -4.49
N TRP A 173 -7.21 9.52 -5.36
CA TRP A 173 -6.66 10.83 -5.68
C TRP A 173 -7.23 11.90 -4.75
N PHE A 174 -6.35 12.63 -4.08
CA PHE A 174 -6.65 13.69 -3.13
C PHE A 174 -6.09 15.02 -3.62
N ALA A 175 -6.79 16.11 -3.30
CA ALA A 175 -6.33 17.47 -3.56
C ALA A 175 -5.12 17.83 -2.68
N GLY A 176 -4.14 18.49 -3.27
CA GLY A 176 -2.85 18.83 -2.67
C GLY A 176 -1.64 18.24 -3.39
N VAL A 177 -0.45 18.72 -3.03
CA VAL A 177 0.84 18.21 -3.51
C VAL A 177 1.35 17.03 -2.67
N HIS A 178 2.53 16.49 -2.99
CA HIS A 178 3.09 15.29 -2.35
C HIS A 178 3.03 15.28 -0.81
N SER A 179 3.42 16.40 -0.18
CA SER A 179 3.42 16.56 1.28
C SER A 179 2.07 16.97 1.85
N ASP A 180 1.13 17.47 1.03
CA ASP A 180 -0.27 17.64 1.44
C ASP A 180 -0.98 16.29 1.58
N ILE A 181 -0.45 15.22 1.00
CA ILE A 181 -1.03 13.88 1.11
C ILE A 181 -0.31 13.05 2.17
N GLY A 182 1.02 13.04 2.15
CA GLY A 182 1.81 12.25 3.10
C GLY A 182 2.15 12.92 4.42
N GLY A 183 1.83 14.22 4.56
CA GLY A 183 2.23 15.04 5.69
C GLY A 183 3.66 15.59 5.57
N GLY A 184 3.94 16.61 6.38
CA GLY A 184 5.27 17.26 6.46
C GLY A 184 5.23 18.78 6.43
N TYR A 185 4.10 19.39 6.08
CA TYR A 185 3.86 20.82 6.26
C TYR A 185 3.26 21.12 7.64
N PRO A 186 3.45 22.35 8.17
CA PRO A 186 2.75 22.81 9.37
C PRO A 186 1.22 22.81 9.21
N GLU A 187 0.74 23.13 8.02
CA GLU A 187 -0.67 23.12 7.66
C GLU A 187 -1.10 21.70 7.26
N THR A 188 -1.71 20.99 8.21
CA THR A 188 -1.99 19.54 8.06
C THR A 188 -3.33 19.22 7.44
N SER A 189 -4.21 20.20 7.21
CA SER A 189 -5.62 19.99 6.91
C SER A 189 -5.89 19.02 5.76
N LEU A 190 -5.05 19.03 4.72
CA LEU A 190 -5.17 18.10 3.58
C LEU A 190 -4.59 16.73 3.87
N SER A 191 -3.46 16.68 4.58
CA SER A 191 -2.85 15.41 4.97
C SER A 191 -3.69 14.67 6.00
N ASP A 192 -4.45 15.41 6.81
CA ASP A 192 -5.40 14.88 7.77
C ASP A 192 -6.58 14.17 7.07
N ILE A 193 -7.04 14.68 5.92
CA ILE A 193 -8.07 14.00 5.11
C ILE A 193 -7.52 12.66 4.60
N ALA A 194 -6.32 12.65 4.02
CA ALA A 194 -5.69 11.42 3.54
C ALA A 194 -5.36 10.44 4.68
N LEU A 195 -4.97 10.94 5.86
CA LEU A 195 -4.74 10.17 7.06
C LEU A 195 -6.03 9.49 7.55
N LEU A 196 -7.13 10.23 7.68
CA LEU A 196 -8.42 9.69 8.12
C LEU A 196 -8.95 8.62 7.17
N TRP A 197 -8.78 8.82 5.86
CA TRP A 197 -9.09 7.79 4.87
C TRP A 197 -8.28 6.50 5.09
N MET A 198 -6.96 6.63 5.31
CA MET A 198 -6.11 5.46 5.55
C MET A 198 -6.47 4.75 6.87
N VAL A 199 -6.69 5.51 7.94
CA VAL A 199 -7.09 4.98 9.25
C VAL A 199 -8.41 4.22 9.15
N HIS A 200 -9.38 4.76 8.41
CA HIS A 200 -10.65 4.09 8.18
C HIS A 200 -10.46 2.70 7.55
N HIS A 201 -9.68 2.61 6.48
CA HIS A 201 -9.42 1.32 5.83
C HIS A 201 -8.59 0.38 6.69
N ALA A 202 -7.56 0.87 7.38
CA ALA A 202 -6.77 0.04 8.29
C ALA A 202 -7.63 -0.55 9.43
N ARG A 203 -8.60 0.21 9.95
CA ARG A 203 -9.58 -0.26 10.94
C ARG A 203 -10.54 -1.31 10.40
N ARG A 204 -10.99 -1.16 9.15
CA ARG A 204 -11.81 -2.20 8.46
C ARG A 204 -11.08 -3.54 8.39
N TYR A 205 -9.74 -3.49 8.36
CA TYR A 205 -8.86 -4.64 8.41
C TYR A 205 -8.44 -5.04 9.83
N GLY A 206 -8.99 -4.44 10.88
CA GLY A 206 -8.76 -4.86 12.27
C GLY A 206 -7.67 -4.10 13.03
N LEU A 207 -6.99 -3.12 12.41
CA LEU A 207 -5.97 -2.33 13.12
C LEU A 207 -6.61 -1.32 14.07
N GLU A 208 -6.28 -1.42 15.36
CA GLU A 208 -6.75 -0.50 16.39
C GLU A 208 -5.91 0.78 16.45
N PHE A 209 -6.55 1.91 16.78
CA PHE A 209 -5.89 3.22 16.90
C PHE A 209 -6.37 3.95 18.16
N ASP A 210 -5.46 4.62 18.85
CA ASP A 210 -5.82 5.54 19.95
C ASP A 210 -6.63 6.72 19.39
N THR A 211 -7.92 6.73 19.69
CA THR A 211 -8.86 7.75 19.21
C THR A 211 -8.52 9.15 19.71
N ARG A 212 -7.78 9.28 20.82
CA ARG A 212 -7.37 10.59 21.36
C ARG A 212 -6.32 11.24 20.47
N ALA A 213 -5.42 10.44 19.89
CA ALA A 213 -4.39 10.90 18.97
C ALA A 213 -4.97 11.32 17.61
N LEU A 214 -6.18 10.88 17.28
CA LEU A 214 -6.89 11.22 16.05
C LEU A 214 -7.94 12.33 16.24
N SER A 215 -7.97 12.94 17.43
CA SER A 215 -8.97 13.98 17.75
C SER A 215 -8.46 15.38 17.41
N PRO A 216 -9.37 16.35 17.14
CA PRO A 216 -8.99 17.75 16.96
C PRO A 216 -8.32 18.40 18.18
N SER A 217 -8.55 17.82 19.37
CA SER A 217 -7.96 18.24 20.63
C SER A 217 -6.54 17.71 20.84
N GLY A 218 -6.19 16.61 20.17
CA GLY A 218 -4.95 15.87 20.37
C GLY A 218 -4.81 15.31 21.80
N PRO A 219 -3.70 14.62 22.10
CA PRO A 219 -3.38 14.19 23.45
C PRO A 219 -3.07 15.39 24.37
N ARG A 220 -3.51 15.33 25.64
CA ARG A 220 -3.34 16.42 26.63
C ARG A 220 -1.90 16.70 27.06
N GLU A 221 -0.99 15.74 26.92
CA GLU A 221 0.39 15.86 27.38
C GLU A 221 1.34 15.21 26.38
N MET A 222 2.38 15.95 25.99
CA MET A 222 3.45 15.47 25.13
C MET A 222 4.80 16.01 25.59
N SER A 223 5.80 15.14 25.71
CA SER A 223 7.15 15.49 26.16
C SER A 223 8.02 16.04 25.00
N PRO A 224 8.89 17.04 25.22
CA PRO A 224 9.78 17.58 24.18
C PRO A 224 10.67 16.51 23.55
N GLY A 225 10.80 16.51 22.21
CA GLY A 225 11.47 15.46 21.42
C GLY A 225 10.51 14.48 20.73
N ARG A 226 9.21 14.58 21.01
CA ARG A 226 8.12 13.94 20.28
C ARG A 226 7.31 15.00 19.53
N SER A 227 6.92 14.64 18.30
CA SER A 227 6.18 15.44 17.32
C SER A 227 5.23 16.46 17.93
N THR A 228 5.30 17.70 17.44
CA THR A 228 4.44 18.83 17.83
C THR A 228 2.99 18.56 17.42
N GLU A 229 2.06 18.77 18.35
CA GLU A 229 0.60 18.58 18.28
C GLU A 229 0.04 17.66 17.18
N PHE A 230 -0.23 16.38 17.51
CA PHE A 230 -1.07 15.51 16.69
C PHE A 230 -2.56 15.92 16.83
N ARG A 231 -2.94 17.02 16.18
CA ARG A 231 -4.33 17.47 16.10
C ARG A 231 -4.82 17.26 14.67
N VAL A 232 -5.77 16.35 14.51
CA VAL A 232 -6.35 16.04 13.20
C VAL A 232 -7.48 17.03 12.92
N ARG A 233 -7.32 17.86 11.90
CA ARG A 233 -8.25 18.95 11.53
C ARG A 233 -8.48 18.95 10.01
N PRO A 234 -9.22 17.97 9.48
CA PRO A 234 -9.49 17.90 8.05
C PRO A 234 -10.29 19.12 7.60
N LEU A 235 -9.76 19.87 6.63
CA LEU A 235 -10.49 20.97 5.99
C LEU A 235 -10.38 20.82 4.48
N VAL A 236 -11.54 20.61 3.83
CA VAL A 236 -11.65 20.47 2.36
C VAL A 236 -11.06 21.69 1.64
N MET A 237 -11.28 22.89 2.19
CA MET A 237 -10.75 24.15 1.69
C MET A 237 -9.46 24.60 2.40
N GLY A 238 -8.70 23.64 2.94
CA GLY A 238 -7.40 23.93 3.56
C GLY A 238 -6.39 24.56 2.58
N GLU A 239 -5.25 24.98 3.10
CA GLU A 239 -4.19 25.59 2.28
C GLU A 239 -3.64 24.58 1.25
N LEU A 240 -3.46 25.04 0.01
CA LEU A 240 -2.76 24.31 -1.05
C LEU A 240 -1.34 24.83 -1.15
N HIS A 241 -0.38 23.92 -1.19
CA HIS A 241 1.03 24.30 -1.35
C HIS A 241 1.48 24.20 -2.80
N ASP A 242 2.44 25.04 -3.19
CA ASP A 242 3.08 24.94 -4.50
C ASP A 242 4.29 23.99 -4.43
N SER A 243 4.23 22.90 -5.20
CA SER A 243 5.34 21.94 -5.31
C SER A 243 6.52 22.46 -6.14
N ARG A 244 6.31 23.46 -6.99
CA ARG A 244 7.31 24.00 -7.92
C ARG A 244 8.02 25.21 -7.32
N THR A 245 8.83 24.96 -6.30
CA THR A 245 9.73 25.96 -5.72
C THR A 245 11.14 25.89 -6.30
N GLY A 246 11.83 27.03 -6.42
CA GLY A 246 13.24 27.09 -6.83
C GLY A 246 13.51 26.49 -8.21
N LEU A 247 14.47 25.56 -8.30
CA LEU A 247 14.90 24.93 -9.57
C LEU A 247 13.77 24.17 -10.30
N TYR A 248 12.71 23.74 -9.60
CA TYR A 248 11.57 23.04 -10.19
C TYR A 248 10.62 23.95 -10.99
N ARG A 249 10.78 25.28 -10.93
CA ARG A 249 10.02 26.23 -11.77
C ARG A 249 10.43 26.21 -13.24
N VAL A 250 11.66 25.78 -13.52
CA VAL A 250 12.25 25.84 -14.87
C VAL A 250 11.87 24.61 -15.72
N ALA A 251 11.56 23.49 -15.08
CA ALA A 251 11.13 22.27 -15.77
C ALA A 251 9.62 22.30 -16.04
N ASP A 252 9.16 21.72 -17.15
CA ASP A 252 7.73 21.63 -17.47
C ASP A 252 6.93 20.94 -16.35
N PRO A 253 5.72 21.43 -16.02
CA PRO A 253 4.87 20.79 -15.04
C PRO A 253 4.41 19.42 -15.53
N LEU A 254 4.48 18.43 -14.65
CA LEU A 254 3.84 17.14 -14.85
C LEU A 254 2.43 17.18 -14.26
N HIS A 255 1.40 17.31 -15.10
CA HIS A 255 0.03 17.04 -14.65
C HIS A 255 -0.19 15.53 -14.64
N ARG A 256 -0.60 15.01 -13.47
CA ARG A 256 -0.68 13.56 -13.22
C ARG A 256 -2.00 13.00 -13.78
N PRO A 257 -1.96 12.04 -14.72
CA PRO A 257 -3.19 11.47 -15.27
C PRO A 257 -4.00 10.73 -14.21
N ILE A 258 -5.30 11.00 -14.15
CA ILE A 258 -6.26 10.37 -13.24
C ILE A 258 -7.14 9.39 -14.03
N GLY A 259 -7.38 8.20 -13.48
CA GLY A 259 -8.26 7.19 -14.08
C GLY A 259 -7.67 6.49 -15.32
N ARG A 260 -6.45 6.84 -15.72
CA ARG A 260 -5.74 6.18 -16.83
C ARG A 260 -4.80 5.11 -16.31
N ALA A 261 -4.80 3.96 -16.97
CA ALA A 261 -3.86 2.89 -16.70
C ALA A 261 -2.42 3.31 -17.08
N ALA A 262 -1.43 2.73 -16.39
CA ALA A 262 -0.04 2.91 -16.80
C ALA A 262 0.18 2.27 -18.17
N LYS A 263 1.11 2.81 -18.99
CA LYS A 263 1.44 2.23 -20.30
C LYS A 263 1.73 0.73 -20.16
N GLY A 264 0.97 -0.11 -20.88
CA GLY A 264 1.08 -1.58 -20.83
C GLY A 264 0.07 -2.29 -19.94
N SER A 265 -0.90 -1.57 -19.36
CA SER A 265 -2.02 -2.13 -18.58
C SER A 265 -3.39 -1.80 -19.20
N ASP A 266 -3.42 -1.65 -20.53
CA ASP A 266 -4.61 -1.25 -21.28
C ASP A 266 -5.74 -2.27 -21.04
N GLY A 267 -6.87 -1.79 -20.50
CA GLY A 267 -8.06 -2.59 -20.22
C GLY A 267 -8.14 -3.24 -18.82
N LEU A 268 -7.16 -3.05 -17.93
CA LEU A 268 -7.21 -3.55 -16.56
C LEU A 268 -7.79 -2.52 -15.59
N ASP A 269 -8.67 -2.94 -14.66
CA ASP A 269 -9.10 -2.08 -13.57
C ASP A 269 -7.89 -1.74 -12.67
N THR A 270 -7.59 -0.45 -12.60
CA THR A 270 -6.49 0.09 -11.79
C THR A 270 -6.94 0.41 -10.37
N GLY A 271 -8.22 0.23 -10.03
CA GLY A 271 -8.76 0.57 -8.72
C GLY A 271 -8.60 2.05 -8.39
N GLN A 272 -8.67 2.92 -9.40
CA GLN A 272 -8.51 4.36 -9.23
C GLN A 272 -9.84 5.03 -8.87
N TYR A 273 -9.81 5.91 -7.86
CA TYR A 273 -10.96 6.69 -7.40
C TYR A 273 -10.55 8.13 -7.12
N LEU A 274 -11.50 9.06 -7.17
CA LEU A 274 -11.35 10.42 -6.70
C LEU A 274 -11.93 10.52 -5.28
N ALA A 275 -11.18 11.08 -4.33
CA ALA A 275 -11.70 11.34 -3.00
C ALA A 275 -12.87 12.34 -3.08
N VAL A 276 -13.97 12.04 -2.38
CA VAL A 276 -15.12 12.96 -2.30
C VAL A 276 -14.71 14.38 -1.85
N PRO A 277 -13.84 14.57 -0.83
CA PRO A 277 -13.31 15.90 -0.50
C PRO A 277 -12.59 16.61 -1.66
N ALA A 278 -11.91 15.89 -2.55
CA ALA A 278 -11.27 16.51 -3.72
C ALA A 278 -12.31 16.98 -4.75
N ARG A 279 -13.41 16.23 -4.91
CA ARG A 279 -14.56 16.64 -5.72
C ARG A 279 -15.27 17.85 -5.10
N GLU A 280 -15.51 17.85 -3.80
CA GLU A 280 -16.12 18.96 -3.07
C GLU A 280 -15.29 20.24 -3.19
N ARG A 281 -13.96 20.15 -3.11
CA ARG A 281 -13.07 21.29 -3.38
C ARG A 281 -13.26 21.82 -4.80
N HIS A 282 -13.22 20.95 -5.79
CA HIS A 282 -13.40 21.33 -7.19
C HIS A 282 -14.74 22.06 -7.43
N ASP A 283 -15.81 21.54 -6.85
CA ASP A 283 -17.15 22.11 -7.02
C ASP A 283 -17.32 23.42 -6.23
N GLY A 284 -16.68 23.55 -5.07
CA GLY A 284 -16.79 24.70 -4.17
C GLY A 284 -15.78 25.83 -4.41
N ASP A 285 -14.67 25.58 -5.10
CA ASP A 285 -13.66 26.58 -5.47
C ASP A 285 -13.52 26.66 -6.99
N ALA A 286 -13.98 27.77 -7.58
CA ALA A 286 -13.90 28.01 -9.01
C ALA A 286 -12.45 28.14 -9.54
N ALA A 287 -11.48 28.46 -8.68
CA ALA A 287 -10.07 28.58 -9.05
C ALA A 287 -9.35 27.22 -9.09
N TYR A 288 -9.87 26.20 -8.40
CA TYR A 288 -9.26 24.87 -8.36
C TYR A 288 -9.65 24.05 -9.60
N ARG A 289 -8.90 24.22 -10.69
CA ARG A 289 -9.10 23.52 -11.98
C ARG A 289 -7.85 22.75 -12.46
N PRO A 290 -7.40 21.69 -11.75
CA PRO A 290 -6.27 20.87 -12.22
C PRO A 290 -6.58 20.19 -13.56
N PRO A 291 -5.72 20.32 -14.61
CA PRO A 291 -6.08 19.88 -15.96
C PRO A 291 -6.43 18.40 -16.13
N GLU A 292 -5.78 17.50 -15.38
CA GLU A 292 -6.07 16.06 -15.44
C GLU A 292 -7.29 15.67 -14.59
N LEU A 293 -7.63 16.48 -13.58
CA LEU A 293 -8.88 16.34 -12.85
C LEU A 293 -10.07 16.74 -13.73
N GLU A 294 -9.97 17.87 -14.44
CA GLU A 294 -10.98 18.29 -15.43
C GLU A 294 -11.27 17.18 -16.45
N LYS A 295 -10.19 16.59 -17.01
CA LYS A 295 -10.32 15.50 -17.99
C LYS A 295 -10.98 14.26 -17.40
N TYR A 296 -10.68 13.92 -16.15
CA TYR A 296 -11.29 12.77 -15.47
C TYR A 296 -12.77 13.02 -15.18
N LEU A 297 -13.12 14.24 -14.73
CA LEU A 297 -14.50 14.61 -14.42
C LEU A 297 -15.37 14.82 -15.66
N ALA A 298 -14.78 15.15 -16.81
CA ALA A 298 -15.50 15.28 -18.08
C ALA A 298 -16.07 13.95 -18.60
N ASP A 299 -15.57 12.81 -18.12
CA ASP A 299 -16.05 11.47 -18.45
C ASP A 299 -16.86 10.90 -17.29
N GLU A 300 -18.03 11.48 -17.03
CA GLU A 300 -18.86 11.18 -15.85
C GLU A 300 -19.17 9.68 -15.68
N ALA A 301 -19.28 8.94 -16.78
CA ALA A 301 -19.55 7.50 -16.76
C ALA A 301 -18.42 6.68 -16.11
N ASN A 302 -17.19 7.21 -16.10
CA ASN A 302 -15.99 6.55 -15.57
C ASN A 302 -15.48 7.18 -14.26
N VAL A 303 -16.20 8.17 -13.71
CA VAL A 303 -15.89 8.78 -12.42
C VAL A 303 -16.27 7.82 -11.30
N ARG A 304 -15.28 7.45 -10.49
CA ARG A 304 -15.44 6.65 -9.28
C ARG A 304 -15.09 7.52 -8.09
N LEU A 305 -16.04 7.70 -7.19
CA LEU A 305 -15.84 8.50 -5.97
C LEU A 305 -15.55 7.60 -4.78
N GLU A 306 -14.66 8.06 -3.92
CA GLU A 306 -14.31 7.40 -2.66
C GLU A 306 -14.70 8.31 -1.47
N PRO A 307 -15.62 7.89 -0.60
CA PRO A 307 -15.96 8.64 0.60
C PRO A 307 -14.80 8.64 1.59
N VAL A 308 -14.64 9.75 2.30
CA VAL A 308 -13.65 9.90 3.39
C VAL A 308 -14.39 10.25 4.68
N PRO A 309 -14.32 9.40 5.73
CA PRO A 309 -14.98 9.69 6.99
C PRO A 309 -14.19 10.76 7.76
N MET A 310 -14.54 12.03 7.52
CA MET A 310 -13.92 13.18 8.19
C MET A 310 -14.47 13.42 9.60
N GLU A 311 -15.68 12.95 9.88
CA GLU A 311 -16.31 13.02 11.20
C GLU A 311 -15.85 11.82 12.05
N ALA A 312 -14.66 11.91 12.63
CA ALA A 312 -14.19 10.91 13.58
C ALA A 312 -14.95 11.06 14.92
N ARG A 313 -16.21 10.63 14.97
CA ARG A 313 -16.84 10.25 16.24
C ARG A 313 -16.41 8.83 16.56
N ALA A 314 -15.73 8.65 17.68
CA ALA A 314 -15.26 7.34 18.15
C ALA A 314 -16.41 6.30 18.27
N THR A 315 -17.65 6.75 18.29
CA THR A 315 -18.89 5.95 18.41
C THR A 315 -19.55 5.56 17.08
N ASP A 316 -19.18 6.20 15.97
CA ASP A 316 -19.97 6.13 14.72
C ASP A 316 -19.35 5.19 13.66
N LEU A 317 -18.29 4.47 14.03
CA LEU A 317 -17.61 3.51 13.16
C LEU A 317 -17.90 2.09 13.66
N PRO A 318 -18.35 1.17 12.79
CA PRO A 318 -18.77 -0.16 13.20
C PRO A 318 -17.63 -0.89 13.92
N SER A 319 -17.94 -1.42 15.11
CA SER A 319 -17.10 -2.38 15.81
C SER A 319 -16.92 -3.61 14.91
N THR A 320 -15.66 -3.99 14.71
CA THR A 320 -15.16 -5.22 14.08
C THR A 320 -16.25 -6.23 13.69
N ALA A 321 -16.81 -6.10 12.49
CA ALA A 321 -17.51 -7.20 11.85
C ALA A 321 -16.44 -8.07 11.17
N SER A 322 -16.29 -9.27 11.70
CA SER A 322 -15.49 -10.39 11.22
C SER A 322 -15.30 -10.42 9.70
N VAL A 323 -14.04 -10.44 9.28
CA VAL A 323 -13.64 -11.00 7.98
C VAL A 323 -14.25 -12.40 7.88
N PRO A 324 -15.06 -12.73 6.86
CA PRO A 324 -15.61 -14.07 6.74
C PRO A 324 -14.46 -15.07 6.55
N PRO A 325 -14.47 -16.23 7.23
CA PRO A 325 -13.44 -17.23 7.05
C PRO A 325 -13.47 -17.77 5.61
N SER A 326 -12.28 -17.97 5.03
CA SER A 326 -12.10 -18.59 3.71
C SER A 326 -12.79 -19.96 3.65
N PRO A 327 -13.44 -20.32 2.52
CA PRO A 327 -14.12 -21.59 2.37
C PRO A 327 -13.11 -22.66 1.96
N ASP A 328 -12.24 -23.08 2.86
CA ASP A 328 -11.46 -24.30 2.67
C ASP A 328 -11.28 -25.02 4.01
N GLY A 329 -12.34 -25.75 4.36
CA GLY A 329 -12.42 -26.60 5.53
C GLY A 329 -13.48 -27.69 5.37
N ALA A 330 -13.73 -28.17 4.15
CA ALA A 330 -14.54 -29.36 3.92
C ALA A 330 -13.66 -30.59 4.17
N GLY A 331 -13.82 -31.16 5.36
CA GLY A 331 -13.17 -32.39 5.78
C GLY A 331 -13.34 -33.51 4.75
N ARG A 332 -12.21 -34.09 4.35
CA ARG A 332 -12.14 -35.43 3.76
C ARG A 332 -12.58 -36.43 4.83
N ALA A 333 -13.86 -36.78 4.84
CA ALA A 333 -14.34 -37.98 5.52
C ALA A 333 -13.80 -39.19 4.75
N THR A 334 -12.91 -39.94 5.39
CA THR A 334 -12.47 -41.27 4.94
C THR A 334 -13.64 -42.24 5.10
N ALA A 335 -14.23 -42.66 3.99
CA ALA A 335 -15.08 -43.82 3.92
C ALA A 335 -14.19 -45.05 3.66
N ASP A 336 -13.89 -45.81 4.71
CA ASP A 336 -13.59 -47.23 4.55
C ASP A 336 -14.04 -47.96 5.82
N GLY A 337 -15.09 -48.76 5.68
CA GLY A 337 -15.81 -49.40 6.78
C GLY A 337 -16.64 -50.54 6.21
N THR A 338 -15.93 -51.60 5.86
CA THR A 338 -16.47 -52.85 5.32
C THR A 338 -17.37 -53.53 6.36
N GLU A 339 -18.64 -53.72 6.02
CA GLU A 339 -19.55 -54.61 6.73
C GLU A 339 -19.04 -56.04 6.70
N ARG A 340 -18.95 -56.67 7.88
CA ARG A 340 -19.04 -58.13 7.99
C ARG A 340 -19.86 -58.51 9.21
N ALA A 341 -21.09 -58.92 8.94
CA ALA A 341 -21.96 -59.61 9.88
C ALA A 341 -21.33 -60.93 10.34
N THR A 342 -21.43 -61.26 11.63
CA THR A 342 -21.77 -62.61 12.11
C THR A 342 -22.25 -62.59 13.57
N ARG A 343 -23.47 -63.12 13.72
CA ARG A 343 -24.20 -63.69 14.87
C ARG A 343 -23.41 -64.17 16.09
N GLY A 344 -24.03 -64.01 17.27
CA GLY A 344 -24.26 -65.12 18.22
C GLY A 344 -24.08 -64.87 19.73
N ALA A 345 -25.17 -65.13 20.48
CA ALA A 345 -25.22 -65.68 21.86
C ALA A 345 -24.82 -64.74 23.05
N THR A 346 -25.78 -64.35 23.94
CA THR A 346 -26.04 -64.90 25.32
C THR A 346 -24.77 -64.97 26.20
N ASP A 347 -24.67 -64.43 27.42
CA ASP A 347 -25.53 -64.64 28.59
C ASP A 347 -25.07 -63.73 29.78
N GLN A 348 -25.83 -63.83 30.89
CA GLN A 348 -25.87 -63.15 32.20
C GLN A 348 -24.60 -62.80 33.03
N THR A 349 -24.89 -62.04 34.11
CA THR A 349 -24.17 -61.78 35.39
C THR A 349 -23.23 -60.56 35.40
N SER A 350 -23.28 -59.61 36.34
CA SER A 350 -23.82 -59.52 37.71
C SER A 350 -24.29 -58.10 38.04
#